data_AF-A0A4U5W4H8-F1
#
_entry.id   AF-A0A4U5W4H8-F1
#
_cell.length_a   1.000
_cell.length_b   1.000
_cell.length_c   1.000
_cell.angle_alpha   90.00
_cell.angle_beta   90.00
_cell.angle_gamma   90.00
#
_symmetry.space_group_name_H-M   'P 1'
#
loop_
_entity.id
_entity.type
_entity.pdbx_description
1 polymer ?
#
loop_
_entity_poly.entity_id
_entity_poly.type
_entity_poly.pdbx_seq_one_letter_code
_entity_poly.pdbx_strand_id
1 'polypeptide(L)'
;MTLPLFDIPHPSPPPDAEATSPATVKAAAAPVQYVAWLGSLVHTHQYGKLADLRRPPTADSPTHYEARAFAPNEDDRGLYRQVGFLFARYHAGRVKPHYGYGDMGRAIRSIGYDGARGPANPGAERLMMRILPARHIPWRHLQHAIERIRAGATTPPSWAELITDLTQWTDRGRPTPEKWGDAFYSRSRSRTPSPTAPTNGATT
;
A
#
# COMPACT_ATOMS: atom_id res chain seq x y z
N MET A 1 -46.48 49.87 -34.08
CA MET A 1 -46.48 48.94 -32.93
C MET A 1 -45.12 48.27 -32.87
N THR A 2 -44.28 48.69 -31.93
CA THR A 2 -42.87 48.29 -31.80
C THR A 2 -42.78 47.20 -30.74
N LEU A 3 -42.27 46.02 -31.08
CA LEU A 3 -42.08 44.93 -30.12
C LEU A 3 -40.83 45.20 -29.25
N PRO A 4 -40.86 44.93 -27.93
CA PRO A 4 -39.70 45.09 -27.07
C PRO A 4 -38.70 43.94 -27.27
N LEU A 5 -37.43 44.33 -27.38
CA LEU A 5 -36.25 43.48 -27.39
C LEU A 5 -36.06 42.91 -25.98
N PHE A 6 -36.26 41.60 -25.80
CA PHE A 6 -35.94 40.91 -24.55
C PHE A 6 -34.42 40.78 -24.42
N ASP A 7 -33.88 41.41 -23.38
CA ASP A 7 -32.50 41.24 -22.93
C ASP A 7 -32.36 39.86 -22.27
N ILE A 8 -31.53 38.98 -22.84
CA ILE A 8 -31.31 37.63 -22.34
C ILE A 8 -30.19 37.72 -21.29
N PRO A 9 -30.42 37.32 -20.02
CA PRO A 9 -29.36 37.31 -19.04
C PRO A 9 -28.27 36.32 -19.45
N HIS A 10 -27.06 36.85 -19.62
CA HIS A 10 -25.86 36.08 -19.90
C HIS A 10 -25.64 35.06 -18.78
N PRO A 11 -25.53 33.74 -19.05
CA PRO A 11 -25.21 32.78 -18.02
C PRO A 11 -23.82 33.09 -17.46
N SER A 12 -23.74 33.29 -16.14
CA SER A 12 -22.46 33.38 -15.42
C SER A 12 -21.58 32.18 -15.78
N PRO A 13 -20.27 32.38 -15.98
CA PRO A 13 -19.36 31.26 -16.16
C PRO A 13 -19.45 30.32 -14.94
N PRO A 14 -19.43 28.99 -15.15
CA PRO A 14 -19.46 28.03 -14.06
C PRO A 14 -18.26 28.27 -13.12
N PRO A 15 -18.42 28.06 -11.80
CA PRO A 15 -17.33 28.19 -10.85
C PRO A 15 -16.20 27.25 -11.29
N ASP A 16 -14.98 27.78 -11.24
CA ASP A 16 -13.74 27.15 -11.65
C ASP A 16 -13.80 25.62 -11.48
N ALA A 17 -13.89 24.90 -12.60
CA ALA A 17 -13.48 23.52 -12.63
C ALA A 17 -12.00 23.55 -12.22
N GLU A 18 -11.71 23.21 -10.97
CA GLU A 18 -10.37 23.03 -10.43
C GLU A 18 -9.62 22.11 -11.39
N ALA A 19 -8.91 22.71 -12.34
CA ALA A 19 -7.99 22.03 -13.21
C ALA A 19 -6.90 21.49 -12.30
N THR A 20 -7.08 20.24 -11.87
CA THR A 20 -6.11 19.53 -11.05
C THR A 20 -4.77 19.65 -11.76
N SER A 21 -3.86 20.41 -11.14
CA SER A 21 -2.61 20.78 -11.79
C SER A 21 -1.88 19.51 -12.25
N PRO A 22 -1.22 19.52 -13.42
CA PRO A 22 -0.52 18.34 -13.95
C PRO A 22 0.52 17.78 -12.96
N ALA A 23 1.04 18.62 -12.07
CA ALA A 23 1.89 18.21 -10.95
C ALA A 23 1.19 17.28 -9.95
N THR A 24 -0.07 17.53 -9.61
CA THR A 24 -0.87 16.71 -8.68
C THR A 24 -1.19 15.35 -9.28
N VAL A 25 -1.52 15.29 -10.57
CA VAL A 25 -1.77 14.03 -11.29
C VAL A 25 -0.49 13.18 -11.35
N LYS A 26 0.66 13.82 -11.64
CA LYS A 26 1.96 13.14 -11.66
C LYS A 26 2.35 12.58 -10.29
N ALA A 27 2.09 13.31 -9.21
CA ALA A 27 2.36 12.86 -7.84
C ALA A 27 1.51 11.63 -7.46
N ALA A 28 0.22 11.62 -7.83
CA ALA A 28 -0.66 10.49 -7.58
C ALA A 28 -0.29 9.23 -8.39
N ALA A 29 0.27 9.40 -9.60
CA ALA A 29 0.68 8.28 -10.46
C ALA A 29 2.04 7.68 -10.07
N ALA A 30 2.91 8.43 -9.39
CA ALA A 30 4.28 8.04 -9.08
C ALA A 30 4.41 6.70 -8.31
N PRO A 31 3.64 6.43 -7.24
CA PRO A 31 3.69 5.15 -6.53
C PRO A 31 3.34 3.97 -7.44
N VAL A 32 2.33 4.12 -8.30
CA VAL A 32 1.87 3.07 -9.21
C VAL A 32 2.92 2.78 -10.28
N GLN A 33 3.50 3.82 -10.88
CA GLN A 33 4.56 3.68 -11.88
C GLN A 33 5.81 3.01 -11.28
N TYR A 34 6.19 3.39 -10.06
CA TYR A 34 7.32 2.79 -9.37
C TYR A 34 7.10 1.30 -9.09
N VAL A 35 5.91 0.93 -8.61
CA VAL A 35 5.56 -0.46 -8.33
C VAL A 35 5.46 -1.29 -9.62
N ALA A 36 5.00 -0.71 -10.72
CA ALA A 36 5.02 -1.36 -12.04
C ALA A 36 6.45 -1.65 -12.49
N TRP A 37 7.38 -0.68 -12.32
CA TRP A 37 8.80 -0.88 -12.58
C TRP A 37 9.42 -1.96 -11.69
N LEU A 38 9.16 -1.95 -10.38
CA LEU A 38 9.62 -3.00 -9.46
C LEU A 38 9.09 -4.39 -9.87
N GLY A 39 7.82 -4.46 -10.27
CA GLY A 39 7.19 -5.68 -10.77
C GLY A 39 7.85 -6.21 -12.04
N SER A 40 8.23 -5.31 -12.96
CA SER A 40 8.93 -5.68 -14.19
C SER A 40 10.31 -6.28 -13.91
N LEU A 41 11.02 -5.80 -12.88
CA LEU A 41 12.32 -6.39 -12.47
C LEU A 41 12.19 -7.85 -12.04
N VAL A 42 11.11 -8.20 -11.31
CA VAL A 42 10.84 -9.59 -10.90
C VAL A 42 10.42 -10.42 -12.11
N HIS A 43 9.51 -9.89 -12.93
CA HIS A 43 8.98 -10.60 -14.10
C HIS A 43 10.05 -10.89 -15.16
N THR A 44 10.98 -9.96 -15.37
CA THR A 44 12.10 -10.08 -16.33
C THR A 44 13.36 -10.68 -15.70
N HIS A 45 13.28 -11.19 -14.47
CA HIS A 45 14.39 -11.87 -13.78
C HIS A 45 15.66 -11.01 -13.64
N GLN A 46 15.51 -9.69 -13.44
CA GLN A 46 16.61 -8.73 -13.24
C GLN A 46 17.20 -8.85 -11.82
N TYR A 47 17.75 -10.03 -11.50
CA TYR A 47 18.21 -10.38 -10.16
C TYR A 47 19.35 -9.49 -9.67
N GLY A 48 20.19 -8.96 -10.56
CA GLY A 48 21.22 -7.98 -10.21
C GLY A 48 20.63 -6.70 -9.63
N LYS A 49 19.62 -6.12 -10.31
CA LYS A 49 18.90 -4.93 -9.83
C LYS A 49 18.17 -5.20 -8.52
N LEU A 50 17.52 -6.36 -8.39
CA LEU A 50 16.87 -6.75 -7.13
C LEU A 50 17.89 -6.98 -5.99
N ALA A 51 19.08 -7.49 -6.30
CA ALA A 51 20.15 -7.66 -5.32
C ALA A 51 20.70 -6.30 -4.87
N ASP A 52 20.88 -5.37 -5.80
CA ASP A 52 21.26 -3.99 -5.54
C ASP A 52 20.27 -3.29 -4.60
N LEU A 53 18.97 -3.38 -4.86
CA LEU A 53 17.94 -2.78 -4.01
C LEU A 53 17.93 -3.32 -2.57
N ARG A 54 18.47 -4.52 -2.32
CA ARG A 54 18.59 -5.10 -0.97
C ARG A 54 19.83 -4.61 -0.20
N ARG A 55 20.70 -3.83 -0.83
CA ARG A 55 21.91 -3.32 -0.19
C ARG A 55 21.56 -2.24 0.84
N PRO A 56 22.41 -2.05 1.86
CA PRO A 56 22.18 -1.05 2.89
C PRO A 56 22.19 0.37 2.30
N PRO A 57 21.63 1.35 3.03
CA PRO A 57 21.54 2.72 2.57
C PRO A 57 22.87 3.38 2.16
N THR A 58 23.99 2.88 2.66
CA THR A 58 25.34 3.41 2.38
C THR A 58 25.90 2.97 1.04
N ALA A 59 25.31 1.97 0.38
CA ALA A 59 25.76 1.47 -0.91
C ALA A 59 24.84 2.00 -2.02
N ASP A 60 25.28 3.05 -2.71
CA ASP A 60 24.59 3.56 -3.89
C ASP A 60 25.01 2.78 -5.15
N SER A 61 24.05 2.60 -6.05
CA SER A 61 24.26 1.96 -7.35
C SER A 61 23.31 2.58 -8.38
N PRO A 62 23.52 2.38 -9.69
CA PRO A 62 22.62 2.90 -10.74
C PRO A 62 21.14 2.57 -10.47
N THR A 63 20.85 1.37 -9.97
CA THR A 63 19.49 0.94 -9.62
C THR A 63 18.85 1.80 -8.53
N HIS A 64 19.64 2.30 -7.57
CA HIS A 64 19.14 3.20 -6.54
C HIS A 64 18.79 4.58 -7.11
N TYR A 65 19.57 5.07 -8.08
CA TYR A 65 19.25 6.33 -8.77
C TYR A 65 17.99 6.19 -9.62
N GLU A 66 17.83 5.08 -10.35
CA GLU A 66 16.59 4.78 -11.08
C GLU A 66 15.38 4.78 -10.13
N ALA A 67 15.48 4.13 -8.97
CA ALA A 67 14.40 4.08 -7.98
C ALA A 67 14.05 5.48 -7.41
N ARG A 68 15.04 6.32 -7.12
CA ARG A 68 14.84 7.68 -6.61
C ARG A 68 14.17 8.59 -7.64
N ALA A 69 14.40 8.36 -8.93
CA ALA A 69 13.84 9.19 -10.01
C ALA A 69 12.31 9.12 -10.11
N PHE A 70 11.67 8.11 -9.51
CA PHE A 70 10.21 8.02 -9.42
C PHE A 70 9.61 8.92 -8.34
N ALA A 71 10.39 9.35 -7.35
CA ALA A 71 9.87 10.18 -6.28
C ALA A 71 9.44 11.56 -6.84
N PRO A 72 8.25 12.06 -6.48
CA PRO A 72 7.75 13.33 -7.00
C PRO A 72 8.53 14.54 -6.49
N ASN A 73 9.17 14.43 -5.33
CA ASN A 73 9.99 15.46 -4.69
C ASN A 73 11.28 14.83 -4.10
N GLU A 74 12.22 15.68 -3.66
CA GLU A 74 13.51 15.23 -3.10
C GLU A 74 13.32 14.50 -1.77
N ASP A 75 12.40 14.97 -0.93
CA ASP A 75 12.17 14.45 0.43
C ASP A 75 11.68 12.99 0.41
N ASP A 76 10.92 12.61 -0.62
CA ASP A 76 10.38 11.26 -0.81
C ASP A 76 11.40 10.27 -1.40
N ARG A 77 12.55 10.73 -1.92
CA ARG A 77 13.54 9.83 -2.54
C ARG A 77 14.05 8.74 -1.59
N GLY A 78 14.23 9.10 -0.31
CA GLY A 78 14.61 8.15 0.73
C GLY A 78 13.53 7.09 0.96
N LEU A 79 12.27 7.51 0.94
CA LEU A 79 11.10 6.63 1.11
C LEU A 79 11.00 5.64 -0.06
N TYR A 80 11.06 6.10 -1.30
CA TYR A 80 10.98 5.24 -2.49
C TYR A 80 12.08 4.18 -2.47
N ARG A 81 13.32 4.58 -2.15
CA ARG A 81 14.42 3.64 -1.99
C ARG A 81 14.12 2.59 -0.91
N GLN A 82 13.63 3.01 0.25
CA GLN A 82 13.40 2.10 1.36
C GLN A 82 12.24 1.13 1.08
N VAL A 83 11.21 1.57 0.35
CA VAL A 83 10.14 0.68 -0.14
C VAL A 83 10.69 -0.31 -1.17
N GLY A 84 11.55 0.12 -2.09
CA GLY A 84 12.25 -0.77 -3.02
C GLY A 84 13.05 -1.87 -2.31
N PHE A 85 13.72 -1.52 -1.21
CA PHE A 85 14.40 -2.48 -0.34
C PHE A 85 13.43 -3.51 0.26
N LEU A 86 12.29 -3.06 0.81
CA LEU A 86 11.26 -3.97 1.35
C LEU A 86 10.69 -4.90 0.28
N PHE A 87 10.38 -4.35 -0.89
CA PHE A 87 9.88 -5.11 -2.05
C PHE A 87 10.87 -6.19 -2.48
N ALA A 88 12.14 -5.84 -2.63
CA ALA A 88 13.19 -6.77 -3.04
C ALA A 88 13.45 -7.86 -2.00
N ARG A 89 13.29 -7.56 -0.70
CA ARG A 89 13.33 -8.57 0.38
C ARG A 89 12.15 -9.52 0.32
N TYR A 90 10.92 -9.03 0.09
CA TYR A 90 9.74 -9.87 -0.04
C TYR A 90 9.87 -10.86 -1.22
N HIS A 91 10.39 -10.35 -2.36
CA HIS A 91 10.55 -11.11 -3.60
C HIS A 91 11.86 -11.90 -3.69
N ALA A 92 12.68 -11.95 -2.64
CA ALA A 92 13.89 -12.74 -2.67
C ALA A 92 13.58 -14.23 -2.90
N GLY A 93 14.07 -14.78 -4.03
CA GLY A 93 13.82 -16.15 -4.45
C GLY A 93 12.44 -16.39 -5.10
N ARG A 94 11.64 -15.35 -5.34
CA ARG A 94 10.35 -15.46 -6.05
C ARG A 94 10.54 -15.22 -7.55
N VAL A 95 9.73 -15.91 -8.36
CA VAL A 95 9.73 -15.80 -9.83
C VAL A 95 8.54 -15.01 -10.38
N LYS A 96 7.50 -14.78 -9.57
CA LYS A 96 6.33 -13.98 -9.95
C LYS A 96 6.24 -12.73 -9.08
N PRO A 97 5.98 -11.55 -9.68
CA PRO A 97 5.72 -10.34 -8.92
C PRO A 97 4.41 -10.48 -8.14
N HIS A 98 4.39 -9.93 -6.93
CA HIS A 98 3.21 -9.79 -6.09
C HIS A 98 3.03 -8.31 -5.74
N TYR A 99 2.02 -7.68 -6.33
CA TYR A 99 1.72 -6.25 -6.15
C TYR A 99 1.12 -5.91 -4.77
N GLY A 100 0.57 -6.93 -4.10
CA GLY A 100 0.02 -6.81 -2.76
C GLY A 100 -1.44 -6.38 -2.77
N TYR A 101 -2.06 -6.35 -1.60
CA TYR A 101 -3.44 -5.90 -1.46
C TYR A 101 -3.71 -5.36 -0.06
N GLY A 102 -4.42 -4.24 0.01
CA GLY A 102 -4.77 -3.53 1.24
C GLY A 102 -3.58 -2.90 1.95
N ASP A 103 -3.86 -2.28 3.08
CA ASP A 103 -2.87 -1.61 3.91
C ASP A 103 -2.00 -2.58 4.74
N MET A 104 -0.96 -2.03 5.38
CA MET A 104 -0.04 -2.80 6.22
C MET A 104 -0.73 -3.44 7.43
N GLY A 105 -1.73 -2.79 8.02
CA GLY A 105 -2.51 -3.34 9.13
C GLY A 105 -3.24 -4.62 8.71
N ARG A 106 -3.89 -4.61 7.56
CA ARG A 106 -4.54 -5.79 6.97
C ARG A 106 -3.53 -6.90 6.62
N ALA A 107 -2.38 -6.53 6.07
CA ALA A 107 -1.32 -7.48 5.75
C ALA A 107 -0.76 -8.15 7.02
N ILE A 108 -0.46 -7.39 8.07
CA ILE A 108 0.00 -7.91 9.36
C ILE A 108 -1.08 -8.77 10.02
N ARG A 109 -2.36 -8.40 9.87
CA ARG A 109 -3.49 -9.21 10.36
C ARG A 109 -3.53 -10.61 9.75
N SER A 110 -3.01 -10.79 8.53
CA SER A 110 -2.94 -12.11 7.89
C SER A 110 -1.91 -13.05 8.50
N ILE A 111 -0.94 -12.53 9.28
CA ILE A 111 0.13 -13.33 9.88
C ILE A 111 -0.46 -14.34 10.88
N GLY A 112 -0.07 -15.60 10.72
CA GLY A 112 -0.52 -16.72 11.56
C GLY A 112 -1.33 -17.75 10.79
N TYR A 113 -1.84 -18.74 11.51
CA TYR A 113 -2.68 -19.82 10.99
C TYR A 113 -4.15 -19.59 11.38
N ASP A 114 -5.07 -20.38 10.80
CA ASP A 114 -6.50 -20.22 11.04
C ASP A 114 -6.84 -20.32 12.54
N GLY A 115 -7.56 -19.32 13.06
CA GLY A 115 -7.85 -19.16 14.49
C GLY A 115 -6.80 -18.38 15.31
N ALA A 116 -5.60 -18.15 14.78
CA ALA A 116 -4.51 -17.43 15.44
C ALA A 116 -3.91 -16.34 14.53
N ARG A 117 -4.78 -15.56 13.88
CA ARG A 117 -4.46 -14.40 13.04
C ARG A 117 -4.83 -13.09 13.72
N GLY A 118 -4.24 -11.99 13.25
CA GLY A 118 -4.57 -10.65 13.73
C GLY A 118 -4.28 -10.48 15.22
N PRO A 119 -5.16 -9.80 15.99
CA PRO A 119 -4.98 -9.60 17.42
C PRO A 119 -4.88 -10.90 18.22
N ALA A 120 -5.43 -12.03 17.73
CA ALA A 120 -5.27 -13.33 18.38
C ALA A 120 -3.86 -13.91 18.23
N ASN A 121 -3.00 -13.32 17.40
CA ASN A 121 -1.59 -13.68 17.27
C ASN A 121 -0.70 -12.72 18.08
N PRO A 122 -0.12 -13.14 19.22
CA PRO A 122 0.69 -12.25 20.05
C PRO A 122 1.90 -11.66 19.31
N GLY A 123 2.43 -12.39 18.31
CA GLY A 123 3.53 -11.93 17.49
C GLY A 123 3.15 -10.83 16.50
N ALA A 124 1.95 -10.92 15.90
CA ALA A 124 1.43 -9.88 15.01
C ALA A 124 0.97 -8.65 15.80
N GLU A 125 0.33 -8.87 16.96
CA GLU A 125 -0.08 -7.79 17.85
C GLU A 125 1.12 -6.99 18.37
N ARG A 126 2.18 -7.66 18.83
CA ARG A 126 3.42 -6.97 19.24
C ARG A 126 4.06 -6.15 18.13
N LEU A 127 3.95 -6.58 16.87
CA LEU A 127 4.40 -5.80 15.73
C LEU A 127 3.59 -4.51 15.59
N MET A 128 2.26 -4.60 15.63
CA MET A 128 1.38 -3.44 15.55
C MET A 128 1.58 -2.47 16.71
N MET A 129 1.71 -2.98 17.94
CA MET A 129 1.97 -2.15 19.13
C MET A 129 3.29 -1.38 19.06
N ARG A 130 4.24 -1.77 18.20
CA ARG A 130 5.48 -1.02 17.95
C ARG A 130 5.40 -0.08 16.75
N ILE A 131 4.59 -0.42 15.76
CA ILE A 131 4.38 0.40 14.55
C ILE A 131 3.47 1.59 14.85
N LEU A 132 2.30 1.34 15.44
CA LEU A 132 1.25 2.34 15.64
C LEU A 132 1.63 3.56 16.48
N PRO A 133 2.44 3.48 17.55
CA PRO A 133 2.82 4.67 18.33
C PRO A 133 4.00 5.45 17.73
N ALA A 134 4.66 4.93 16.69
CA ALA A 134 5.87 5.55 16.15
C ALA A 134 5.60 6.94 15.55
N ARG A 135 6.44 7.93 15.93
CA ARG A 135 6.37 9.32 15.43
C ARG A 135 7.12 9.51 14.10
N HIS A 136 8.11 8.67 13.85
CA HIS A 136 8.78 8.56 12.57
C HIS A 136 8.43 7.22 11.94
N ILE A 137 8.70 7.07 10.64
CA ILE A 137 8.44 5.81 9.93
C ILE A 137 9.24 4.68 10.61
N PRO A 138 8.59 3.61 11.11
CA PRO A 138 9.24 2.57 11.89
C PRO A 138 9.92 1.53 10.99
N TRP A 139 10.91 1.93 10.19
CA TRP A 139 11.52 1.11 9.13
C TRP A 139 11.94 -0.30 9.54
N ARG A 140 12.57 -0.43 10.72
CA ARG A 140 12.99 -1.75 11.26
C ARG A 140 11.81 -2.68 11.50
N HIS A 141 10.70 -2.14 12.00
CA HIS A 141 9.48 -2.92 12.27
C HIS A 141 8.72 -3.26 11.00
N LEU A 142 8.68 -2.34 10.03
CA LEU A 142 8.12 -2.62 8.70
C LEU A 142 8.90 -3.73 7.98
N GLN A 143 10.23 -3.68 8.04
CA GLN A 143 11.06 -4.75 7.51
C GLN A 143 10.74 -6.09 8.17
N HIS A 144 10.69 -6.13 9.51
CA HIS A 144 10.37 -7.36 10.23
C HIS A 144 8.96 -7.87 9.88
N ALA A 145 7.98 -6.99 9.73
CA ALA A 145 6.63 -7.37 9.30
C ALA A 145 6.64 -8.01 7.90
N ILE A 146 7.31 -7.40 6.92
CA ILE A 146 7.42 -7.94 5.56
C ILE A 146 8.14 -9.30 5.54
N GLU A 147 9.18 -9.48 6.36
CA GLU A 147 9.86 -10.78 6.49
C GLU A 147 8.94 -11.86 7.04
N ARG A 148 8.11 -11.53 8.04
CA ARG A 148 7.13 -12.46 8.60
C ARG A 148 6.01 -12.80 7.61
N ILE A 149 5.50 -11.82 6.87
CA ILE A 149 4.52 -12.02 5.80
C ILE A 149 5.12 -12.95 4.73
N ARG A 150 6.36 -12.71 4.31
CA ARG A 150 7.07 -13.56 3.35
C ARG A 150 7.21 -15.00 3.88
N ALA A 151 7.64 -15.17 5.13
CA ALA A 151 7.84 -16.48 5.74
C ALA A 151 6.53 -17.25 5.92
N GLY A 152 5.44 -16.56 6.25
CA GLY A 152 4.09 -17.14 6.32
C GLY A 152 3.44 -17.37 4.95
N ALA A 153 4.13 -17.08 3.85
CA ALA A 153 3.61 -17.12 2.49
C ALA A 153 2.29 -16.33 2.30
N THR A 154 2.07 -15.28 3.10
CA THR A 154 0.87 -14.45 3.01
C THR A 154 1.03 -13.29 2.03
N THR A 155 -0.11 -12.68 1.70
CA THR A 155 -0.21 -11.51 0.83
C THR A 155 0.45 -10.29 1.48
N PRO A 156 1.41 -9.61 0.82
CA PRO A 156 1.97 -8.35 1.29
C PRO A 156 0.95 -7.21 1.15
N PRO A 157 1.16 -6.08 1.84
CA PRO A 157 0.35 -4.89 1.58
C PRO A 157 0.51 -4.44 0.13
N SER A 158 -0.46 -3.71 -0.38
CA SER A 158 -0.32 -2.99 -1.64
C SER A 158 0.91 -2.08 -1.56
N TRP A 159 1.90 -2.31 -2.41
CA TRP A 159 3.14 -1.54 -2.36
C TRP A 159 2.93 -0.06 -2.72
N ALA A 160 1.99 0.21 -3.62
CA ALA A 160 1.66 1.58 -4.02
C ALA A 160 0.94 2.30 -2.87
N GLU A 161 -0.01 1.62 -2.23
CA GLU A 161 -0.71 2.14 -1.05
C GLU A 161 0.25 2.35 0.12
N LEU A 162 1.22 1.45 0.32
CA LEU A 162 2.25 1.60 1.34
C LEU A 162 3.07 2.88 1.14
N ILE A 163 3.42 3.24 -0.10
CA ILE A 163 4.15 4.48 -0.39
C ILE A 163 3.29 5.69 0.01
N THR A 164 2.03 5.71 -0.43
CA THR A 164 1.08 6.78 -0.09
C THR A 164 0.87 6.92 1.42
N ASP A 165 0.65 5.80 2.09
CA ASP A 165 0.48 5.72 3.55
C ASP A 165 1.72 6.27 4.28
N LEU A 166 2.93 5.93 3.81
CA LEU A 166 4.18 6.38 4.41
C LEU A 166 4.51 7.85 4.13
N THR A 167 4.11 8.40 2.98
CA THR A 167 4.25 9.85 2.71
C THR A 167 3.42 10.68 3.69
N GLN A 168 2.31 10.14 4.18
CA GLN A 168 1.40 10.80 5.13
C GLN A 168 1.68 10.40 6.60
N TRP A 169 2.78 9.68 6.87
CA TRP A 169 3.03 9.09 8.19
C TRP A 169 3.13 10.12 9.31
N THR A 170 3.73 11.27 9.01
CA THR A 170 3.98 12.37 9.95
C THR A 170 2.90 13.44 9.93
N ASP A 171 1.84 13.25 9.14
CA ASP A 171 0.77 14.23 9.01
C ASP A 171 0.05 14.44 10.34
N ARG A 172 -0.42 15.67 10.54
CA ARG A 172 -1.21 16.03 11.72
C ARG A 172 -2.47 15.17 11.77
N GLY A 173 -2.76 14.61 12.95
CA GLY A 173 -3.88 13.69 13.13
C GLY A 173 -3.52 12.22 12.90
N ARG A 174 -2.32 11.92 12.37
CA ARG A 174 -1.81 10.54 12.21
C ARG A 174 -2.79 9.60 11.48
N PRO A 175 -3.31 10.00 10.30
CA PRO A 175 -4.33 9.23 9.60
C PRO A 175 -3.85 7.83 9.21
N THR A 176 -2.58 7.67 8.83
CA THR A 176 -2.03 6.37 8.45
C THR A 176 -1.97 5.37 9.62
N PRO A 177 -1.36 5.69 10.79
CA PRO A 177 -1.44 4.81 11.96
C PRO A 177 -2.88 4.44 12.35
N GLU A 178 -3.82 5.40 12.33
CA GLU A 178 -5.22 5.14 12.64
C GLU A 178 -5.83 4.14 11.66
N LYS A 179 -5.71 4.38 10.35
CA LYS A 179 -6.16 3.48 9.28
C LYS A 179 -5.60 2.06 9.45
N TRP A 180 -4.29 1.92 9.72
CA TRP A 180 -3.67 0.61 9.91
C TRP A 180 -4.14 -0.08 11.19
N GLY A 181 -4.37 0.69 12.26
CA GLY A 181 -4.95 0.20 13.51
C GLY A 181 -6.35 -0.36 13.28
N ASP A 182 -7.22 0.41 12.64
CA ASP A 182 -8.59 0.00 12.32
C ASP A 182 -8.61 -1.26 11.45
N ALA A 183 -7.77 -1.32 10.42
CA ALA A 183 -7.67 -2.49 9.57
C ALA A 183 -7.23 -3.75 10.36
N PHE A 184 -6.26 -3.62 11.26
CA PHE A 184 -5.76 -4.74 12.07
C PHE A 184 -6.75 -5.21 13.12
N TYR A 185 -7.32 -4.28 13.90
CA TYR A 185 -8.23 -4.56 15.01
C TYR A 185 -9.70 -4.72 14.58
N SER A 186 -10.01 -4.51 13.30
CA SER A 186 -11.36 -4.75 12.77
C SER A 186 -11.83 -6.15 13.16
N ARG A 187 -13.00 -6.22 13.80
CA ARG A 187 -13.69 -7.48 14.03
C ARG A 187 -14.17 -7.96 12.67
N SER A 188 -13.42 -8.86 12.04
CA SER A 188 -13.95 -9.59 10.90
C SER A 188 -15.21 -10.29 11.39
N ARG A 189 -16.38 -9.88 10.91
CA ARG A 189 -17.59 -10.69 11.05
C ARG A 189 -17.22 -12.03 10.44
N SER A 190 -17.05 -13.04 11.28
CA SER A 190 -16.99 -14.42 10.85
C SER A 190 -18.14 -14.61 9.88
N ARG A 191 -17.83 -14.97 8.63
CA ARG A 191 -18.82 -15.36 7.64
C ARG A 191 -19.64 -16.47 8.31
N THR A 192 -20.86 -16.15 8.73
CA THR A 192 -21.80 -17.15 9.24
C THR A 192 -21.84 -18.25 8.19
N PRO A 193 -21.54 -19.51 8.54
CA PRO A 193 -21.74 -20.59 7.59
C PRO A 193 -23.21 -20.53 7.16
N SER A 194 -23.45 -20.41 5.85
CA SER A 194 -24.81 -20.56 5.31
C SER A 194 -25.40 -21.83 5.88
N PRO A 195 -26.65 -21.81 6.39
CA PRO A 195 -27.33 -23.02 6.80
C PRO A 195 -27.35 -23.96 5.61
N THR A 196 -26.70 -25.11 5.74
CA THR A 196 -26.78 -26.19 4.77
C THR A 196 -28.25 -26.58 4.70
N ALA A 197 -28.88 -26.35 3.54
CA ALA A 197 -30.27 -26.72 3.33
C ALA A 197 -30.43 -28.25 3.56
N PRO A 198 -31.45 -28.71 4.30
CA PRO A 198 -31.71 -30.13 4.44
C PRO A 198 -32.12 -30.71 3.09
N THR A 199 -31.34 -31.66 2.61
CA THR A 199 -31.69 -32.50 1.46
C THR A 199 -32.86 -33.40 1.86
N ASN A 200 -34.07 -33.01 1.46
CA ASN A 200 -35.24 -33.89 1.50
C ASN A 200 -35.07 -34.97 0.42
N GLY A 201 -34.48 -36.10 0.79
CA GLY A 201 -34.53 -37.33 0.03
C GLY A 201 -35.80 -38.10 0.39
N ALA A 202 -36.83 -37.95 -0.44
CA ALA A 202 -37.98 -38.83 -0.45
C ALA A 202 -37.56 -40.20 -1.01
N THR A 203 -37.82 -41.27 -0.24
CA THR A 203 -38.01 -42.64 -0.76
C THR A 203 -38.71 -43.44 0.33
N THR A 204 -40.01 -43.71 0.22
CA THR A 204 -40.55 -45.06 -0.02
C THR A 204 -42.02 -44.93 -0.44
#